data_AF-A0A4U0RBH2-F1
#
_entry.id   AF-A0A4U0RBH2-F1
#
_cell.length_a   1.000
_cell.length_b   1.000
_cell.length_c   1.000
_cell.angle_alpha   90.00
_cell.angle_beta   90.00
_cell.angle_gamma   90.00
#
_symmetry.space_group_name_H-M   'P 1'
#
loop_
_entity.id
_entity.type
_entity.pdbx_description
1 polymer ?
#
loop_
_entity_poly.entity_id
_entity_poly.type
_entity_poly.pdbx_seq_one_letter_code
_entity_poly.pdbx_strand_id
1 'polypeptide(L)'
;MPRQDLDVHFAKIDALVSEINAIVPANGGYQSVQFRADLAGLLVVAIAATYETCVKEIMSTYATAQHVKFGGFTGRQYRKLNSKVKVSDLKSYCELFGPDICSTFRNRLKAKKKRILDSRGVNVEMSYEQILTWRHDFAHAWNRNTTIEEAAMTHRAGKIILYLFNEAFEQHWQADA
;
A
#
# COMPACT_ATOMS: atom_id res chain seq x y z
N MET A 1 1.77 13.43 -4.28
CA MET A 1 3.25 13.29 -4.32
C MET A 1 3.61 12.79 -5.71
N PRO A 2 4.71 13.22 -6.33
CA PRO A 2 5.18 12.63 -7.58
C PRO A 2 5.21 11.10 -7.50
N ARG A 3 4.81 10.42 -8.58
CA ARG A 3 4.88 8.95 -8.70
C ARG A 3 6.25 8.36 -8.31
N GLN A 4 7.35 9.06 -8.65
CA GLN A 4 8.71 8.64 -8.33
C GLN A 4 8.92 8.46 -6.81
N ASP A 5 8.26 9.27 -5.99
CA ASP A 5 8.36 9.17 -4.54
C ASP A 5 7.67 7.89 -4.01
N LEU A 6 6.59 7.43 -4.67
CA LEU A 6 5.99 6.13 -4.35
C LEU A 6 6.95 5.00 -4.69
N ASP A 7 7.64 5.12 -5.82
CA ASP A 7 8.60 4.11 -6.28
C ASP A 7 9.78 3.98 -5.30
N VAL A 8 10.22 5.07 -4.67
CA VAL A 8 11.24 5.04 -3.60
C VAL A 8 10.79 4.20 -2.40
N HIS A 9 9.54 4.37 -1.96
CA HIS A 9 8.97 3.57 -0.86
C HIS A 9 8.88 2.09 -1.22
N PHE A 10 8.43 1.76 -2.43
CA PHE A 10 8.31 0.37 -2.88
C PHE A 10 9.66 -0.30 -3.17
N ALA A 11 10.64 0.47 -3.65
CA ALA A 11 11.99 -0.04 -3.88
C ALA A 11 12.66 -0.51 -2.59
N LYS A 12 12.36 0.11 -1.44
CA LYS A 12 12.83 -0.37 -0.12
C LYS A 12 12.29 -1.75 0.23
N ILE A 13 11.03 -2.04 -0.11
CA ILE A 13 10.44 -3.37 0.08
C ILE A 13 11.10 -4.38 -0.86
N ASP A 14 11.30 -4.02 -2.13
CA ASP A 14 11.95 -4.90 -3.10
C ASP A 14 13.41 -5.21 -2.68
N ALA A 15 14.13 -4.22 -2.14
CA ALA A 15 15.46 -4.41 -1.56
C ALA A 15 15.43 -5.35 -0.34
N LEU A 16 14.49 -5.14 0.59
CA LEU A 16 14.33 -5.99 1.78
C LEU A 16 14.07 -7.46 1.40
N VAL A 17 13.22 -7.71 0.39
CA VAL A 17 12.98 -9.06 -0.14
C VAL A 17 14.26 -9.68 -0.69
N SER A 18 15.04 -8.90 -1.44
CA SER A 18 16.32 -9.35 -2.01
C SER A 18 17.33 -9.70 -0.90
N GLU A 19 17.46 -8.84 0.11
CA GLU A 19 18.36 -9.05 1.25
C GLU A 19 17.97 -10.28 2.07
N ILE A 20 16.69 -10.46 2.38
CA ILE A 20 16.20 -11.66 3.10
C ILE A 20 16.57 -12.93 2.33
N ASN A 21 16.36 -12.94 1.01
CA ASN A 21 16.67 -14.11 0.18
C ASN A 21 18.17 -14.39 0.05
N ALA A 22 19.00 -13.35 0.09
CA ALA A 22 20.45 -13.50 0.06
C ALA A 22 21.01 -14.04 1.40
N ILE A 23 20.47 -13.57 2.52
CA ILE A 23 21.00 -13.89 3.86
C ILE A 23 20.40 -15.19 4.40
N VAL A 24 19.14 -15.47 4.11
CA VAL A 24 18.41 -16.62 4.65
C VAL A 24 17.77 -17.40 3.49
N PRO A 25 18.53 -18.22 2.75
CA PRO A 25 18.05 -18.85 1.53
C PRO A 25 17.00 -19.95 1.80
N ALA A 26 16.11 -20.16 0.82
CA ALA A 26 14.96 -21.07 0.93
C ALA A 26 15.33 -22.56 1.04
N ASN A 27 16.54 -22.95 0.62
CA ASN A 27 17.05 -24.32 0.66
C ASN A 27 17.78 -24.68 1.98
N GLY A 28 17.65 -23.86 3.02
CA GLY A 28 18.25 -24.12 4.32
C GLY A 28 17.54 -25.24 5.11
N GLY A 29 18.15 -25.67 6.22
CA GLY A 29 17.55 -26.63 7.14
C GLY A 29 16.33 -26.09 7.89
N TYR A 30 15.74 -26.91 8.77
CA TYR A 30 14.51 -26.59 9.52
C TYR A 30 14.51 -25.21 10.20
N GLN A 31 15.63 -24.82 10.82
CA GLN A 31 15.77 -23.51 11.47
C GLN A 31 15.65 -22.34 10.48
N SER A 32 16.19 -22.49 9.26
CA SER A 32 16.05 -21.50 8.19
C SER A 32 14.58 -21.33 7.78
N VAL A 33 13.85 -22.44 7.65
CA VAL A 33 12.42 -22.41 7.29
C VAL A 33 11.60 -21.64 8.34
N GLN A 34 11.82 -21.92 9.62
CA GLN A 34 11.12 -21.23 10.71
C GLN A 34 11.45 -19.73 10.73
N PHE A 35 12.73 -19.38 10.59
CA PHE A 35 13.14 -17.99 10.58
C PHE A 35 12.62 -17.23 9.36
N ARG A 36 12.60 -17.84 8.17
CA ARG A 36 11.99 -17.24 6.97
C ARG A 36 10.50 -16.97 7.16
N ALA A 37 9.79 -17.83 7.90
CA ALA A 37 8.38 -17.62 8.20
C ALA A 37 8.17 -16.42 9.15
N ASP A 38 9.05 -16.24 10.15
CA ASP A 38 9.06 -15.03 10.98
C ASP A 38 9.39 -13.76 10.16
N LEU A 39 10.38 -13.85 9.27
CA LEU A 39 10.74 -12.77 8.37
C LEU A 39 9.60 -12.41 7.41
N ALA A 40 8.81 -13.38 6.96
CA ALA A 40 7.64 -13.14 6.12
C ALA A 40 6.55 -12.36 6.88
N GLY A 41 6.31 -12.70 8.14
CA GLY A 41 5.45 -11.94 9.04
C GLY A 41 5.94 -10.51 9.26
N LEU A 42 7.24 -10.32 9.52
CA LEU A 42 7.84 -8.98 9.67
C LEU A 42 7.80 -8.18 8.36
N LEU A 43 7.99 -8.83 7.22
CA LEU A 43 7.91 -8.21 5.89
C LEU A 43 6.52 -7.64 5.62
N VAL A 44 5.44 -8.39 5.89
CA VAL A 44 4.07 -7.87 5.68
C VAL A 44 3.75 -6.70 6.62
N VAL A 45 4.31 -6.69 7.83
CA VAL A 45 4.20 -5.53 8.74
C VAL A 45 4.88 -4.30 8.12
N ALA A 46 6.09 -4.46 7.58
CA ALA A 46 6.81 -3.37 6.91
C ALA A 46 6.08 -2.87 5.64
N ILE A 47 5.51 -3.78 4.84
CA ILE A 47 4.70 -3.43 3.66
C ILE A 47 3.47 -2.61 4.07
N ALA A 48 2.72 -3.06 5.09
CA ALA A 48 1.53 -2.36 5.55
C ALA A 48 1.85 -0.95 6.10
N ALA A 49 2.96 -0.80 6.83
CA ALA A 49 3.44 0.50 7.30
C ALA A 49 3.85 1.41 6.13
N THR A 50 4.44 0.84 5.09
CA THR A 50 4.78 1.56 3.85
C THR A 50 3.51 2.06 3.15
N TYR A 51 2.46 1.22 3.06
CA TYR A 51 1.19 1.62 2.47
C TYR A 51 0.55 2.79 3.21
N GLU A 52 0.52 2.72 4.54
CA GLU A 52 0.03 3.80 5.38
C GLU A 52 0.81 5.11 5.17
N THR A 53 2.13 5.01 5.08
CA THR A 53 3.02 6.16 4.83
C THR A 53 2.70 6.81 3.48
N CYS A 54 2.61 6.03 2.41
CA CYS A 54 2.24 6.54 1.08
C CYS A 54 0.88 7.24 1.12
N VAL A 55 -0.14 6.65 1.76
CA VAL A 55 -1.47 7.26 1.85
C VAL A 55 -1.43 8.61 2.58
N LYS A 56 -0.73 8.67 3.73
CA LYS A 56 -0.54 9.91 4.50
C LYS A 56 0.15 10.98 3.67
N GLU A 57 1.21 10.63 2.95
CA GLU A 57 1.99 11.55 2.13
C GLU A 57 1.19 12.08 0.93
N ILE A 58 0.45 11.21 0.22
CA ILE A 58 -0.41 11.60 -0.91
C ILE A 58 -1.41 12.67 -0.46
N MET A 59 -2.17 12.39 0.60
CA MET A 59 -3.20 13.31 1.10
C MET A 59 -2.61 14.60 1.66
N SER A 60 -1.52 14.50 2.43
CA SER A 60 -0.87 15.68 3.03
C SER A 60 -0.25 16.59 1.98
N THR A 61 0.36 16.00 0.94
CA THR A 61 0.93 16.75 -0.18
C THR A 61 -0.16 17.52 -0.91
N TYR A 62 -1.26 16.86 -1.29
CA TYR A 62 -2.38 17.51 -1.97
C TYR A 62 -2.99 18.62 -1.09
N ALA A 63 -3.28 18.34 0.18
CA ALA A 63 -3.88 19.31 1.10
C ALA A 63 -3.01 20.57 1.28
N THR A 64 -1.69 20.38 1.38
CA THR A 64 -0.74 21.48 1.62
C THR A 64 -0.69 22.43 0.43
N ALA A 65 -0.80 21.90 -0.77
CA ALA A 65 -0.77 22.70 -1.98
C ALA A 65 -2.05 23.47 -2.26
N GLN A 66 -3.19 22.90 -1.88
CA GLN A 66 -4.46 23.61 -1.91
C GLN A 66 -4.42 24.79 -0.92
N HIS A 67 -3.99 24.54 0.33
CA HIS A 67 -3.77 25.61 1.29
C HIS A 67 -2.93 25.14 2.48
N VAL A 68 -1.91 25.92 2.89
CA VAL A 68 -1.01 25.54 3.99
C VAL A 68 -1.72 25.20 5.31
N LYS A 69 -2.78 25.94 5.68
CA LYS A 69 -3.57 25.64 6.90
C LYS A 69 -4.37 24.35 6.75
N PHE A 70 -4.83 24.04 5.54
CA PHE A 70 -5.54 22.80 5.25
C PHE A 70 -4.57 21.61 5.33
N GLY A 71 -3.36 21.74 4.77
CA GLY A 71 -2.25 20.80 4.98
C GLY A 71 -1.94 20.56 6.47
N GLY A 72 -1.89 21.63 7.28
CA GLY A 72 -1.72 21.50 8.72
C GLY A 72 -2.87 20.75 9.42
N PHE A 73 -4.11 20.95 8.98
CA PHE A 73 -5.29 20.25 9.51
C PHE A 73 -5.27 18.76 9.13
N THR A 74 -5.11 18.44 7.85
CA THR A 74 -5.09 17.06 7.35
C THR A 74 -3.91 16.28 7.93
N GLY A 75 -2.73 16.91 8.02
CA GLY A 75 -1.56 16.31 8.66
C GLY A 75 -1.80 15.94 10.13
N ARG A 76 -2.55 16.74 10.89
CA ARG A 76 -2.94 16.39 12.27
C ARG A 76 -4.02 15.30 12.32
N GLN A 77 -5.01 15.40 11.44
CA GLN A 77 -6.14 14.46 11.41
C GLN A 77 -5.68 13.05 11.02
N TYR A 78 -4.87 12.94 9.97
CA TYR A 78 -4.41 11.67 9.43
C TYR A 78 -3.15 11.14 10.09
N ARG A 79 -2.49 11.90 10.98
CA ARG A 79 -1.40 11.35 11.84
C ARG A 79 -1.86 10.12 12.62
N LYS A 80 -3.13 10.09 13.01
CA LYS A 80 -3.78 9.00 13.75
C LYS A 80 -4.24 7.83 12.87
N LEU A 81 -4.01 7.87 11.56
CA LEU A 81 -4.20 6.67 10.75
C LEU A 81 -3.23 5.60 11.24
N ASN A 82 -3.77 4.40 11.36
CA ASN A 82 -3.05 3.20 11.77
C ASN A 82 -2.87 2.30 10.54
N SER A 83 -2.04 1.27 10.63
CA SER A 83 -1.65 0.38 9.52
C SER A 83 -2.75 -0.61 9.10
N LYS A 84 -3.99 -0.13 9.05
CA LYS A 84 -5.23 -0.81 8.68
C LYS A 84 -6.02 -0.03 7.63
N VAL A 85 -5.34 0.79 6.83
CA VAL A 85 -5.98 1.59 5.78
C VAL A 85 -6.51 0.66 4.70
N LYS A 86 -7.82 0.39 4.69
CA LYS A 86 -8.48 -0.48 3.70
C LYS A 86 -8.78 0.27 2.41
N VAL A 87 -9.08 -0.46 1.34
CA VAL A 87 -9.55 0.14 0.08
C VAL A 87 -10.85 0.93 0.27
N SER A 88 -11.72 0.50 1.19
CA SER A 88 -12.90 1.28 1.58
C SER A 88 -12.53 2.63 2.19
N ASP A 89 -11.49 2.66 3.03
CA ASP A 89 -11.04 3.89 3.68
C ASP A 89 -10.46 4.86 2.64
N LEU A 90 -9.71 4.34 1.65
CA LEU A 90 -9.23 5.16 0.53
C LEU A 90 -10.38 5.83 -0.23
N LYS A 91 -11.47 5.10 -0.47
CA LYS A 91 -12.67 5.66 -1.12
C LYS A 91 -13.27 6.78 -0.27
N SER A 92 -13.40 6.57 1.04
CA SER A 92 -13.88 7.60 1.98
C SER A 92 -12.95 8.80 2.08
N TYR A 93 -11.63 8.61 2.02
CA TYR A 93 -10.69 9.72 2.00
C TYR A 93 -10.84 10.55 0.74
N CYS A 94 -10.96 9.93 -0.44
CA CYS A 94 -11.22 10.69 -1.66
C CYS A 94 -12.50 11.54 -1.55
N GLU A 95 -13.57 11.03 -0.95
CA GLU A 95 -14.82 11.79 -0.74
C GLU A 95 -14.62 13.05 0.11
N LEU A 96 -13.73 13.01 1.12
CA LEU A 96 -13.42 14.16 1.95
C LEU A 96 -12.66 15.26 1.21
N PHE A 97 -11.88 14.90 0.19
CA PHE A 97 -11.10 15.85 -0.61
C PHE A 97 -11.86 16.39 -1.82
N GLY A 98 -12.82 15.63 -2.36
CA GLY A 98 -13.72 16.12 -3.39
C GLY A 98 -14.43 15.00 -4.16
N PRO A 99 -15.65 15.24 -4.64
CA PRO A 99 -16.41 14.25 -5.40
C PRO A 99 -15.69 13.81 -6.69
N ASP A 100 -14.94 14.71 -7.33
CA ASP A 100 -14.23 14.44 -8.58
C ASP A 100 -13.00 13.54 -8.38
N ILE A 101 -12.27 13.71 -7.27
CA ILE A 101 -11.17 12.80 -6.88
C ILE A 101 -11.74 11.40 -6.61
N CYS A 102 -12.87 11.32 -5.89
CA CYS A 102 -13.53 10.05 -5.60
C CYS A 102 -14.03 9.34 -6.86
N SER A 103 -14.70 10.06 -7.77
CA SER A 103 -15.18 9.51 -9.03
C SER A 103 -14.01 9.00 -9.88
N THR A 104 -12.92 9.76 -9.95
CA THR A 104 -11.69 9.41 -10.66
C THR A 104 -11.07 8.13 -10.10
N PHE A 105 -10.87 8.05 -8.78
CA PHE A 105 -10.31 6.87 -8.13
C PHE A 105 -11.18 5.63 -8.37
N ARG A 106 -12.50 5.74 -8.16
CA ARG A 106 -13.45 4.62 -8.34
C ARG A 106 -13.45 4.11 -9.78
N ASN A 107 -13.51 5.00 -10.76
CA ASN A 107 -13.55 4.64 -12.17
C ASN A 107 -12.24 3.97 -12.61
N ARG A 108 -11.10 4.54 -12.26
CA ARG A 108 -9.78 3.96 -12.57
C ARG A 108 -9.57 2.62 -11.87
N LEU A 109 -9.95 2.51 -10.59
CA LEU A 109 -9.90 1.26 -9.84
C LEU A 109 -10.73 0.17 -10.50
N LYS A 110 -11.99 0.47 -10.85
CA LYS A 110 -12.88 -0.48 -11.53
C LYS A 110 -12.29 -0.94 -12.86
N ALA A 111 -11.81 -0.02 -13.69
CA ALA A 111 -11.23 -0.32 -15.00
C ALA A 111 -9.95 -1.14 -14.88
N LYS A 112 -9.01 -0.74 -14.00
CA LYS A 112 -7.72 -1.40 -13.82
C LYS A 112 -7.89 -2.79 -13.19
N LYS A 113 -8.77 -2.92 -12.19
CA LYS A 113 -9.13 -4.21 -11.57
C LYS A 113 -9.63 -5.19 -12.61
N LYS A 114 -10.63 -4.80 -13.41
CA LYS A 114 -11.20 -5.65 -14.45
C LYS A 114 -10.10 -6.11 -15.42
N ARG A 115 -9.29 -5.18 -15.94
CA ARG A 115 -8.21 -5.50 -16.88
C ARG A 115 -7.18 -6.48 -16.30
N ILE A 116 -6.75 -6.32 -15.05
CA ILE A 116 -5.75 -7.21 -14.44
C ILE A 116 -6.36 -8.58 -14.13
N LEU A 117 -7.61 -8.61 -13.66
CA LEU A 117 -8.32 -9.86 -13.42
C LEU A 117 -8.47 -10.67 -14.73
N ASP A 118 -8.92 -10.03 -15.80
CA ASP A 118 -9.14 -10.68 -17.10
C ASP A 118 -7.83 -11.18 -17.73
N SER A 119 -6.72 -10.45 -17.56
CA SER A 119 -5.44 -10.78 -18.21
C SER A 119 -4.50 -11.67 -17.38
N ARG A 120 -4.61 -11.64 -16.05
CA ARG A 120 -3.67 -12.34 -15.15
C ARG A 120 -4.35 -13.19 -14.08
N GLY A 121 -5.68 -13.14 -13.96
CA GLY A 121 -6.42 -13.82 -12.90
C GLY A 121 -6.20 -13.24 -11.51
N VAL A 122 -5.57 -12.06 -11.38
CA VAL A 122 -5.20 -11.46 -10.09
C VAL A 122 -6.18 -10.37 -9.68
N ASN A 123 -6.72 -10.47 -8.46
CA ASN A 123 -7.57 -9.43 -7.87
C ASN A 123 -6.74 -8.48 -7.00
N VAL A 124 -6.44 -7.29 -7.52
CA VAL A 124 -5.60 -6.29 -6.86
C VAL A 124 -6.17 -5.74 -5.55
N GLU A 125 -7.50 -5.62 -5.41
CA GLU A 125 -8.12 -5.19 -4.15
C GLU A 125 -7.92 -6.28 -3.08
N MET A 126 -8.14 -7.54 -3.46
CA MET A 126 -7.93 -8.67 -2.56
C MET A 126 -6.47 -8.79 -2.13
N SER A 127 -5.51 -8.63 -3.05
CA SER A 127 -4.08 -8.63 -2.71
C SER A 127 -3.72 -7.50 -1.73
N TYR A 128 -4.26 -6.30 -1.93
CA TYR A 128 -4.03 -5.20 -0.99
C TYR A 128 -4.57 -5.50 0.41
N GLU A 129 -5.82 -5.96 0.51
CA GLU A 129 -6.45 -6.32 1.80
C GLU A 129 -5.75 -7.51 2.47
N GLN A 130 -5.24 -8.47 1.67
CA GLN A 130 -4.54 -9.65 2.19
C GLN A 130 -3.26 -9.27 2.96
N ILE A 131 -2.52 -8.26 2.51
CA ILE A 131 -1.36 -7.74 3.25
C ILE A 131 -1.78 -7.24 4.63
N LEU A 132 -2.91 -6.53 4.72
CA LEU A 132 -3.42 -5.99 5.99
C LEU A 132 -3.88 -7.11 6.92
N THR A 133 -4.52 -8.14 6.37
CA THR A 133 -4.92 -9.36 7.09
C THR A 133 -3.69 -10.07 7.67
N TRP A 134 -2.69 -10.38 6.84
CA TRP A 134 -1.46 -11.04 7.32
C TRP A 134 -0.72 -10.19 8.37
N ARG A 135 -0.65 -8.87 8.19
CA ARG A 135 -0.11 -7.96 9.20
C ARG A 135 -0.88 -8.04 10.51
N HIS A 136 -2.21 -8.13 10.46
CA HIS A 136 -3.03 -8.25 11.67
C HIS A 136 -2.76 -9.58 12.38
N ASP A 137 -2.82 -10.68 11.63
CA ASP A 137 -2.61 -12.03 12.16
C ASP A 137 -1.22 -12.19 12.79
N PHE A 138 -0.18 -11.69 12.11
CA PHE A 138 1.18 -11.77 12.62
C PHE A 138 1.39 -10.87 13.84
N ALA A 139 1.01 -9.59 13.77
CA ALA A 139 1.28 -8.63 14.84
C ALA A 139 0.51 -8.93 16.15
N HIS A 140 -0.64 -9.63 16.08
CA HIS A 140 -1.45 -9.93 17.26
C HIS A 140 -1.40 -11.38 17.71
N ALA A 141 -1.21 -12.34 16.80
CA ALA A 141 -1.26 -13.77 17.10
C ALA A 141 0.04 -14.52 16.72
N TRP A 142 1.07 -13.80 16.25
CA TRP A 142 2.31 -14.40 15.71
C TRP A 142 2.05 -15.46 14.62
N ASN A 143 0.94 -15.32 13.90
CA ASN A 143 0.54 -16.32 12.93
C ASN A 143 1.30 -16.16 11.62
N ARG A 144 2.04 -17.20 11.22
CA ARG A 144 2.92 -17.24 10.05
C ARG A 144 2.15 -17.73 8.82
N ASN A 145 1.18 -16.94 8.38
CA ASN A 145 0.22 -17.29 7.31
C ASN A 145 0.74 -17.09 5.88
N THR A 146 2.02 -16.76 5.69
CA THR A 146 2.57 -16.45 4.37
C THR A 146 4.06 -16.72 4.29
N THR A 147 4.55 -16.82 3.06
CA THR A 147 5.97 -16.88 2.71
C THR A 147 6.49 -15.51 2.21
N ILE A 148 7.81 -15.36 2.15
CA ILE A 148 8.45 -14.14 1.60
C ILE A 148 8.01 -13.91 0.15
N GLU A 149 7.96 -14.98 -0.65
CA GLU A 149 7.60 -14.95 -2.06
C GLU A 149 6.14 -14.54 -2.26
N GLU A 150 5.22 -15.13 -1.47
CA GLU A 150 3.80 -14.77 -1.50
C GLU A 150 3.57 -13.32 -1.07
N ALA A 151 4.21 -12.88 0.01
CA ALA A 151 4.15 -11.50 0.47
C ALA A 151 4.63 -10.52 -0.61
N ALA A 152 5.75 -10.81 -1.27
CA ALA A 152 6.31 -9.99 -2.34
C ALA A 152 5.38 -9.95 -3.58
N MET A 153 4.84 -11.08 -4.02
CA MET A 153 3.90 -11.14 -5.14
C MET A 153 2.60 -10.38 -4.82
N THR A 154 2.10 -10.56 -3.61
CA THR A 154 0.88 -9.89 -3.12
C THR A 154 1.10 -8.39 -3.03
N HIS A 155 2.27 -7.94 -2.56
CA HIS A 155 2.66 -6.53 -2.56
C HIS A 155 2.70 -5.95 -3.98
N ARG A 156 3.32 -6.65 -4.94
CA ARG A 156 3.39 -6.18 -6.35
C ARG A 156 2.01 -5.93 -6.96
N ALA A 157 1.03 -6.76 -6.63
CA ALA A 157 -0.35 -6.56 -7.04
C ALA A 157 -1.04 -5.44 -6.24
N GLY A 158 -0.90 -5.46 -4.90
CA GLY A 158 -1.56 -4.52 -4.00
C GLY A 158 -1.10 -3.07 -4.18
N LYS A 159 0.19 -2.82 -4.47
CA LYS A 159 0.72 -1.46 -4.67
C LYS A 159 0.08 -0.70 -5.83
N ILE A 160 -0.57 -1.42 -6.77
CA ILE A 160 -1.36 -0.82 -7.84
C ILE A 160 -2.48 0.05 -7.28
N ILE A 161 -3.11 -0.34 -6.17
CA ILE A 161 -4.14 0.48 -5.51
C ILE A 161 -3.58 1.84 -5.12
N LEU A 162 -2.35 1.89 -4.60
CA LEU A 162 -1.71 3.14 -4.19
C LEU A 162 -1.31 4.03 -5.36
N TYR A 163 -0.87 3.44 -6.48
CA TYR A 163 -0.67 4.23 -7.71
C TYR A 163 -1.97 4.86 -8.20
N LEU A 164 -3.06 4.10 -8.23
CA LEU A 164 -4.36 4.61 -8.66
C LEU A 164 -4.90 5.69 -7.69
N PHE A 165 -4.65 5.51 -6.40
CA PHE A 165 -4.98 6.50 -5.39
C PHE A 165 -4.19 7.79 -5.62
N ASN A 166 -2.85 7.72 -5.79
CA ASN A 166 -2.03 8.90 -6.08
C ASN A 166 -2.45 9.60 -7.39
N GLU A 167 -2.66 8.83 -8.47
CA GLU A 167 -3.10 9.35 -9.76
C GLU A 167 -4.41 10.14 -9.64
N ALA A 168 -5.35 9.68 -8.81
CA ALA A 168 -6.61 10.40 -8.57
C ALA A 168 -6.38 11.78 -7.94
N PHE A 169 -5.38 11.96 -7.09
CA PHE A 169 -5.04 13.28 -6.53
C PHE A 169 -4.21 14.13 -7.50
N GLU A 170 -3.27 13.53 -8.25
CA GLU A 170 -2.41 14.25 -9.21
C GLU A 170 -3.21 14.88 -10.36
N GLN A 171 -4.26 14.21 -10.84
CA GLN A 171 -5.07 14.76 -11.95
C GLN A 171 -5.81 16.04 -11.57
N HIS A 172 -6.28 16.15 -10.33
CA HIS A 172 -7.01 17.32 -9.84
C HIS A 172 -6.09 18.41 -9.33
N TRP A 173 -4.82 18.09 -9.06
CA TRP A 173 -3.80 19.12 -8.82
C TRP A 173 -3.59 20.03 -10.04
N GLN A 174 -3.57 19.47 -11.24
CA GLN A 174 -3.32 20.22 -12.48
C GLN A 174 -4.55 20.98 -13.01
N ALA A 175 -5.74 20.67 -12.48
CA ALA A 175 -6.98 21.32 -12.88
C ALA A 175 -7.29 22.59 -12.06
N ASP A 176 -6.79 22.65 -10.82
CA ASP A 176 -7.01 23.77 -9.89
C ASP A 176 -5.85 24.79 -9.84
N ALA A 177 -4.77 24.55 -10.60
CA ALA A 177 -3.58 25.41 -10.70
C ALA A 177 -3.62 26.27 -11.98
#